data_AF-A0A7S3TLC3-F1
#
_entry.id   AF-A0A7S3TLC3-F1
#
_cell.length_a   1.000
_cell.length_b   1.000
_cell.length_c   1.000
_cell.angle_alpha   90.00
_cell.angle_beta   90.00
_cell.angle_gamma   90.00
#
_symmetry.space_group_name_H-M   'P 1'
#
loop_
_entity.id
_entity.type
_entity.pdbx_description
1 polymer ?
#
loop_
_entity_poly.entity_id
_entity_poly.type
_entity_poly.pdbx_seq_one_letter_code
_entity_poly.pdbx_strand_id
1 'polypeptide(L)'
;RLRKVLAIVKKDLEFARLQSEVRTQVEEKVTKEQRRVLLMEQMKQITKELGIEKDEKQTLVLKFREAIEGKTIPEEVEKVLEAELAKLGTIEPSSSEFNICRTYLEWLT
;
A
#
# COMPACT_ATOMS: atom_id res chain seq x y z
N ARG A 1 21.17 45.16 41.40
CA ARG A 1 21.03 43.69 41.38
C ARG A 1 19.63 43.24 40.92
N LEU A 2 18.55 43.73 41.55
CA LEU A 2 17.15 43.44 41.15
C LEU A 2 16.82 43.65 39.67
N ARG A 3 17.26 44.75 39.05
CA ARG A 3 17.02 45.01 37.61
C ARG A 3 17.69 43.99 36.67
N LYS A 4 18.86 43.45 37.05
CA LYS A 4 19.56 42.43 36.25
C LYS A 4 18.86 41.08 36.35
N VAL A 5 18.38 40.71 37.54
CA VAL A 5 17.58 39.49 37.75
C VAL A 5 16.25 39.58 36.99
N LEU A 6 15.58 40.73 37.02
CA LEU A 6 14.33 40.94 36.26
C LEU A 6 14.52 40.75 34.74
N ALA A 7 15.65 41.18 34.19
CA ALA A 7 15.96 41.01 32.76
C ALA A 7 16.20 39.54 32.40
N ILE A 8 16.89 38.79 33.27
CA ILE A 8 17.14 37.35 33.08
C ILE A 8 15.83 36.58 33.14
N VAL A 9 14.99 36.82 34.15
CA VAL A 9 13.69 36.14 34.30
C VAL A 9 12.76 36.44 33.12
N LYS A 10 12.77 37.66 32.58
CA LYS A 10 12.00 37.97 31.35
C LYS A 10 12.49 37.18 30.14
N LYS A 11 13.81 37.06 29.96
CA LYS A 11 14.39 36.27 28.88
C LYS A 11 14.08 34.78 29.03
N ASP A 12 14.14 34.25 30.25
CA ASP A 12 13.80 32.85 30.52
C ASP A 12 12.30 32.58 30.28
N LEU A 13 11.43 33.55 30.58
CA LEU A 13 10.00 33.46 30.32
C LEU A 13 9.68 33.50 28.82
N GLU A 14 10.38 34.33 28.04
CA GLU A 14 10.27 34.34 26.57
C GLU A 14 10.78 33.02 25.97
N PHE A 15 11.89 32.49 26.49
CA PHE A 15 12.42 31.20 26.06
C PHE A 15 11.46 30.04 26.38
N ALA A 16 10.87 30.01 27.58
CA ALA A 16 9.90 29.00 27.97
C ALA A 16 8.63 29.05 27.10
N ARG A 17 8.17 30.26 26.73
CA ARG A 17 7.05 30.43 25.79
C ARG A 17 7.38 29.87 24.41
N LEU A 18 8.55 30.20 23.87
CA LEU A 18 8.99 29.68 22.57
C LEU A 18 9.12 28.15 22.59
N GLN A 19 9.67 27.59 23.66
CA GLN A 19 9.79 26.14 23.82
C GLN A 19 8.42 25.46 23.90
N SER A 20 7.45 26.06 24.60
CA SER A 20 6.07 25.57 24.64
C SER A 20 5.43 25.58 23.26
N GLU A 21 5.61 26.66 22.49
CA GLU A 21 5.04 26.78 21.15
C GLU A 21 5.63 25.76 20.17
N VAL A 22 6.95 25.56 20.20
CA VAL A 22 7.63 24.51 19.42
C VAL A 22 7.13 23.12 19.82
N ARG A 23 6.95 22.86 21.12
CA ARG A 23 6.43 21.58 21.61
C ARG A 23 5.03 21.29 21.07
N THR A 24 4.13 22.27 21.15
CA THR A 24 2.76 22.12 20.61
C THR A 24 2.76 21.86 19.11
N GLN A 25 3.58 22.58 18.33
CA GLN A 25 3.68 22.37 16.88
C GLN A 25 4.22 20.97 16.51
N VAL A 26 5.19 20.46 17.27
CA VAL A 26 5.73 19.11 17.08
C VAL A 26 4.68 18.06 17.46
N GLU A 27 3.99 18.22 18.59
CA GLU A 27 2.93 17.32 19.04
C GLU A 27 1.78 17.24 18.02
N GLU A 28 1.35 18.37 17.45
CA GLU A 28 0.32 18.38 16.39
C GLU A 28 0.76 17.63 15.12
N LYS A 29 2.01 17.80 14.69
CA LYS A 29 2.55 17.09 13.51
C LYS A 29 2.65 15.59 13.77
N VAL A 30 3.17 15.20 14.94
CA VAL A 30 3.30 13.79 15.33
C VAL A 30 1.92 13.13 15.43
N THR A 31 0.94 13.81 16.01
CA THR A 31 -0.43 13.28 16.14
C THR A 31 -1.08 13.05 14.76
N LYS A 32 -0.90 13.96 13.81
CA LYS A 32 -1.41 13.80 12.43
C LYS A 32 -0.78 12.60 11.73
N GLU A 33 0.53 12.41 11.86
CA GLU A 33 1.24 11.29 11.24
C GLU A 33 0.86 9.95 11.87
N GLN A 34 0.80 9.87 13.20
CA GLN A 34 0.33 8.68 13.91
C GLN A 34 -1.11 8.31 13.52
N ARG A 35 -1.98 9.31 13.38
CA ARG A 35 -3.35 9.10 12.91
C ARG A 35 -3.38 8.55 11.49
N ARG A 36 -2.52 9.04 10.60
CA ARG A 36 -2.40 8.55 9.22
C ARG A 36 -1.93 7.10 9.18
N VAL A 37 -0.91 6.75 9.97
CA VAL A 37 -0.39 5.38 10.06
C VAL A 37 -1.45 4.43 10.60
N LEU A 38 -2.16 4.82 11.66
CA LEU A 38 -3.25 4.04 12.22
C LEU A 38 -4.40 3.84 11.21
N LEU A 39 -4.80 4.91 10.51
CA LEU A 39 -5.80 4.82 9.45
C LEU A 39 -5.34 3.90 8.31
N MET A 40 -4.06 3.92 7.93
CA MET A 40 -3.53 3.00 6.92
C MET A 40 -3.54 1.54 7.39
N GLU A 41 -3.20 1.27 8.65
CA GLU A 41 -3.28 -0.08 9.22
C GLU A 41 -4.73 -0.56 9.30
N GLN A 42 -5.64 0.29 9.75
CA GLN A 42 -7.08 -0.01 9.75
C GLN A 42 -7.59 -0.24 8.34
N MET A 43 -7.19 0.56 7.36
CA MET A 43 -7.54 0.34 5.95
C MET A 43 -6.98 -0.98 5.45
N LYS A 44 -5.73 -1.34 5.73
CA LYS A 44 -5.17 -2.66 5.37
C LYS A 44 -5.96 -3.79 6.02
N GLN A 45 -6.31 -3.65 7.29
CA GLN A 45 -7.04 -4.67 8.02
C GLN A 45 -8.49 -4.81 7.53
N ILE A 46 -9.16 -3.70 7.22
CA ILE A 46 -10.47 -3.66 6.56
C ILE A 46 -10.39 -4.27 5.15
N THR A 47 -9.35 -3.97 4.36
CA THR A 47 -9.17 -4.54 3.00
C THR A 47 -8.95 -6.05 3.08
N LYS A 48 -8.26 -6.51 4.12
CA LYS A 48 -8.05 -7.93 4.43
C LYS A 48 -9.33 -8.61 4.92
N GLU A 49 -10.13 -7.95 5.77
CA GLU A 49 -11.40 -8.46 6.30
C GLU A 49 -12.53 -8.44 5.26
N LEU A 50 -12.61 -7.41 4.41
CA LEU A 50 -13.55 -7.37 3.28
C LEU A 50 -13.19 -8.36 2.16
N GLY A 51 -12.03 -9.04 2.24
CA GLY A 51 -11.62 -10.01 1.23
C GLY A 51 -11.33 -9.40 -0.14
N ILE A 52 -11.14 -8.08 -0.22
CA ILE A 52 -10.81 -7.35 -1.46
C ILE A 52 -9.32 -7.52 -1.80
N GLU A 53 -8.50 -8.01 -0.87
CA GLU A 53 -7.20 -8.61 -1.22
C GLU A 53 -7.32 -9.92 -2.02
N LYS A 54 -8.54 -10.42 -2.30
CA LYS A 54 -8.74 -11.25 -3.49
C LYS A 54 -8.71 -10.38 -4.76
N ASP A 55 -7.53 -9.82 -4.99
CA ASP A 55 -6.75 -10.14 -6.17
C ASP A 55 -7.52 -9.89 -7.48
N GLU A 56 -7.38 -8.69 -8.03
CA GLU A 56 -7.60 -8.48 -9.47
C GLU A 56 -6.90 -9.58 -10.29
N LYS A 57 -5.76 -10.09 -9.79
CA LYS A 57 -5.09 -11.27 -10.33
C LYS A 57 -5.89 -12.56 -10.20
N GLN A 58 -6.50 -12.89 -9.06
CA GLN A 58 -7.34 -14.09 -8.93
C GLN A 58 -8.60 -13.94 -9.78
N THR A 59 -9.18 -12.75 -9.88
CA THR A 59 -10.32 -12.51 -10.75
C THR A 59 -9.94 -12.70 -12.22
N LEU A 60 -8.76 -12.24 -12.64
CA LEU A 60 -8.22 -12.49 -13.98
C LEU A 60 -7.90 -13.97 -14.20
N VAL A 61 -7.21 -14.63 -13.26
CA VAL A 61 -6.87 -16.06 -13.32
C VAL A 61 -8.12 -16.92 -13.37
N LEU A 62 -9.17 -16.57 -12.61
CA LEU A 62 -10.46 -17.26 -12.66
C LEU A 62 -11.16 -17.04 -14.00
N LYS A 63 -11.16 -15.83 -14.55
CA LYS A 63 -11.69 -15.55 -15.90
C LYS A 63 -10.95 -16.32 -16.98
N PHE A 64 -9.63 -16.39 -16.92
CA PHE A 64 -8.83 -17.19 -17.85
C PHE A 64 -9.15 -18.68 -17.70
N ARG A 65 -9.21 -19.18 -16.46
CA ARG A 65 -9.57 -20.58 -16.18
C ARG A 65 -10.97 -20.93 -16.69
N GLU A 66 -11.97 -20.06 -16.49
CA GLU A 66 -13.32 -20.21 -17.05
C GLU A 66 -13.33 -20.17 -18.59
N ALA A 67 -12.51 -19.31 -19.21
CA ALA A 67 -12.40 -19.24 -20.67
C ALA A 67 -11.72 -20.49 -21.29
N ILE A 68 -10.94 -21.22 -20.50
CA ILE A 68 -10.28 -22.48 -20.89
C ILE A 68 -11.22 -23.67 -20.67
N GLU A 69 -12.08 -23.60 -19.65
CA GLU A 69 -13.05 -24.63 -19.28
C GLU A 69 -14.10 -24.81 -20.39
N GLY A 70 -13.77 -25.64 -21.38
CA GLY A 70 -14.62 -25.92 -22.55
C GLY A 70 -13.89 -25.97 -23.89
N LYS A 71 -12.60 -25.59 -23.94
CA LYS A 71 -11.77 -25.73 -25.14
C LYS A 71 -10.95 -27.03 -25.07
N THR A 72 -10.85 -27.74 -26.19
CA THR A 72 -9.97 -28.92 -26.31
C THR A 72 -8.55 -28.44 -26.58
N ILE A 73 -7.80 -28.23 -25.51
CA ILE A 73 -6.42 -27.76 -25.57
C ILE A 73 -5.47 -28.98 -25.56
N PRO A 74 -4.44 -29.05 -26.42
CA PRO A 74 -3.40 -30.06 -26.34
C PRO A 74 -2.61 -29.97 -25.03
N GLU A 75 -2.22 -31.12 -24.48
CA GLU A 75 -1.56 -31.25 -23.16
C GLU A 75 -0.28 -30.40 -23.01
N GLU A 76 0.45 -30.17 -24.11
CA GLU A 76 1.64 -29.31 -24.12
C GLU A 76 1.28 -27.83 -23.86
N VAL A 77 0.15 -27.38 -24.40
CA VAL A 77 -0.32 -26.00 -24.29
C VAL A 77 -0.91 -25.73 -22.91
N GLU A 78 -1.61 -26.70 -22.33
CA GLU A 78 -2.16 -26.62 -20.97
C GLU A 78 -1.04 -26.44 -19.93
N LYS A 79 0.06 -27.20 -20.03
CA LYS A 79 1.21 -27.07 -19.13
C LYS A 79 1.90 -25.70 -19.23
N VAL A 80 2.06 -25.18 -20.45
CA VAL A 80 2.64 -23.83 -20.66
C VAL A 80 1.73 -22.78 -20.06
N LEU A 81 0.43 -22.95 -20.22
CA LEU A 81 -0.57 -21.99 -19.75
C LEU A 81 -0.71 -21.99 -18.21
N GLU A 82 -0.65 -23.15 -17.56
CA GLU A 82 -0.55 -23.22 -16.09
C GLU A 82 0.73 -22.57 -15.56
N ALA A 83 1.87 -22.80 -16.22
CA ALA A 83 3.14 -22.18 -15.85
C ALA A 83 3.10 -20.64 -15.98
N GLU A 84 2.45 -20.14 -17.03
CA GLU A 84 2.32 -18.70 -17.27
C GLU A 84 1.26 -18.06 -16.36
N LEU A 85 0.18 -18.76 -16.01
CA LEU A 85 -0.77 -18.35 -14.97
C LEU A 85 -0.10 -18.27 -13.59
N ALA A 86 0.78 -19.23 -13.26
CA ALA A 86 1.55 -19.20 -12.02
C ALA A 86 2.52 -18.01 -11.96
N LYS A 87 3.16 -17.66 -13.09
CA LYS A 87 3.96 -16.43 -13.20
C LYS A 87 3.09 -15.18 -13.06
N LEU A 88 1.91 -15.14 -13.68
CA LEU A 88 0.99 -14.00 -13.61
C LEU A 88 0.54 -13.72 -12.16
N GLY A 89 0.37 -14.76 -11.35
CA GLY A 89 0.10 -14.63 -9.92
C GLY A 89 1.26 -13.99 -9.14
N THR A 90 2.50 -14.24 -9.56
CA THR A 90 3.71 -13.80 -8.85
C THR A 90 4.15 -12.39 -9.26
N ILE A 91 3.96 -12.00 -10.53
CA ILE A 91 4.42 -10.71 -11.08
C ILE A 91 3.53 -9.55 -10.61
N GLU A 92 4.12 -8.41 -10.28
CA GLU A 92 3.37 -7.22 -9.84
C GLU A 92 2.48 -6.65 -10.96
N PRO A 93 1.21 -6.26 -10.69
CA PRO A 93 0.26 -5.81 -11.73
C PRO A 93 0.72 -4.59 -12.52
N SER A 94 1.64 -3.79 -11.97
CA SER A 94 2.16 -2.59 -12.65
C SER A 94 3.33 -2.89 -13.59
N SER A 95 3.81 -4.13 -13.67
CA SER A 95 4.92 -4.51 -14.54
C SER A 95 4.47 -4.59 -16.00
N SER A 96 5.31 -4.12 -16.92
CA SER A 96 5.09 -4.30 -18.36
C SER A 96 5.03 -5.78 -18.75
N GLU A 97 5.68 -6.66 -17.98
CA GLU A 97 5.63 -8.11 -18.17
C GLU A 97 4.25 -8.69 -17.87
N PHE A 98 3.51 -8.11 -16.91
CA PHE A 98 2.15 -8.55 -16.58
C PHE A 98 1.19 -8.35 -17.75
N ASN A 99 1.29 -7.21 -18.45
CA ASN A 99 0.48 -6.94 -19.63
C ASN A 99 0.84 -7.87 -20.80
N ILE A 100 2.12 -8.19 -20.99
CA ILE A 100 2.56 -9.11 -22.06
C ILE A 100 2.05 -10.52 -21.78
N CYS A 101 2.22 -11.05 -20.56
CA CYS A 101 1.70 -12.37 -20.18
C CYS A 101 0.17 -12.41 -20.29
N ARG A 102 -0.53 -11.34 -19.90
CA ARG A 102 -1.99 -11.24 -20.07
C ARG A 102 -2.40 -11.30 -21.53
N THR A 103 -1.79 -10.50 -22.40
CA THR A 103 -2.10 -10.53 -23.84
C THR A 103 -1.76 -11.89 -24.43
N TYR A 104 -0.63 -12.48 -24.06
CA TYR A 104 -0.26 -13.82 -24.52
C TYR A 104 -1.28 -14.88 -24.11
N LEU A 105 -1.75 -14.85 -22.85
CA LEU A 105 -2.84 -15.70 -22.36
C LEU A 105 -4.14 -15.42 -23.13
N GLU A 106 -4.52 -14.16 -23.37
CA GLU A 106 -5.70 -13.79 -24.17
C GLU A 106 -5.64 -14.35 -25.61
N TRP A 107 -4.47 -14.46 -26.22
CA TRP A 107 -4.30 -15.09 -27.55
C TRP A 107 -4.36 -16.63 -27.50
N LEU A 108 -3.95 -17.22 -26.38
CA LEU A 108 -3.90 -18.67 -26.18
C LEU A 108 -5.26 -19.27 -25.79
N THR A 109 -6.08 -18.52 -25.06
CA THR A 109 -7.48 -18.88 -24.77
C THR A 109 -8.34 -18.76 -26.00
#